data_AF-A0A2I3GWW9-F1
#
_entry.id   AF-A0A2I3GWW9-F1
#
_cell.length_a   1.000
_cell.length_b   1.000
_cell.length_c   1.000
_cell.angle_alpha   90.00
_cell.angle_beta   90.00
_cell.angle_gamma   90.00
#
_symmetry.space_group_name_H-M   'P 1'
#
loop_
_entity.id
_entity.type
_entity.pdbx_description
1 polymer ?
#
loop_
_entity_poly.entity_id
_entity_poly.type
_entity_poly.pdbx_seq_one_letter_code
_entity_poly.pdbx_strand_id
1 'polypeptide(L)'
;MEYLGPPTYLFARPPALFTMQPASAKWYDRRDYVFTEFCVEDSKDVNVNFEKSKLKFSCLRGSDNFKYLNEVDLFHSIDPNDSKSIVCYLQKGESGQSWPRLTKGRAKLNWLSVDFNNWKDWEDDSDEDRSNFDRFSEMMNNMGGDEDADSPEADGAGDDSQDSDDEKMPDRE
;
A
#
# COMPACT_ATOMS: atom_id res chain seq x y z
N MET A 1 47.79 -51.53 37.14
CA MET A 1 46.68 -50.59 37.45
C MET A 1 46.59 -49.64 36.27
N GLU A 2 45.67 -49.92 35.34
CA GLU A 2 45.43 -49.03 34.21
C GLU A 2 44.42 -47.97 34.65
N TYR A 3 44.81 -46.69 34.54
CA TYR A 3 43.96 -45.55 34.82
C TYR A 3 42.99 -45.37 33.65
N LEU A 4 41.71 -45.69 33.88
CA LEU A 4 40.63 -45.33 32.97
C LEU A 4 40.28 -43.85 33.20
N GLY A 5 40.62 -42.99 32.23
CA GLY A 5 40.25 -41.58 32.25
C GLY A 5 38.73 -41.37 32.17
N PRO A 6 38.21 -40.21 32.64
CA PRO A 6 36.78 -39.96 32.64
C PRO A 6 36.23 -39.89 31.21
N PRO A 7 34.98 -40.31 30.99
CA PRO A 7 34.38 -40.31 29.65
C PRO A 7 34.31 -38.86 29.14
N THR A 8 34.89 -38.63 27.97
CA THR A 8 34.69 -37.41 27.21
C THR A 8 33.23 -37.35 26.81
N TYR A 9 32.45 -36.58 27.56
CA TYR A 9 31.13 -36.16 27.11
C TYR A 9 31.33 -35.25 25.89
N LEU A 10 31.31 -35.84 24.71
CA LEU A 10 31.05 -35.11 23.48
C LEU A 10 29.72 -34.38 23.71
N PHE A 11 29.78 -33.07 23.91
CA PHE A 11 28.62 -32.21 23.80
C PHE A 11 28.13 -32.35 22.36
N ALA A 12 27.24 -33.31 22.14
CA ALA A 12 26.46 -33.38 20.93
C ALA A 12 25.72 -32.04 20.85
N ARG A 13 26.13 -31.20 19.89
CA ARG A 13 25.44 -29.96 19.56
C ARG A 13 23.98 -30.37 19.32
N PRO A 14 23.00 -29.87 20.09
CA PRO A 14 21.62 -30.23 19.85
C PRO A 14 21.30 -29.92 18.37
N PRO A 15 20.52 -30.77 17.68
CA PRO A 15 20.11 -30.47 16.31
C PRO A 15 19.55 -29.05 16.33
N ALA A 16 20.02 -28.21 15.40
CA ALA A 16 19.58 -26.83 15.32
C ALA A 16 18.06 -26.82 15.43
N LEU A 17 17.55 -26.28 16.54
CA LEU A 17 16.14 -25.98 16.66
C LEU A 17 15.83 -25.18 15.41
N PHE A 18 14.95 -25.67 14.53
CA PHE A 18 14.50 -24.90 13.38
C PHE A 18 13.88 -23.62 13.95
N THR A 19 14.66 -22.55 13.99
CA THR A 19 14.23 -21.26 14.50
C THR A 19 13.28 -20.70 13.48
N MET A 20 11.98 -20.94 13.67
CA MET A 20 10.94 -20.23 12.93
C MET A 20 11.02 -18.77 13.32
N GLN A 21 11.21 -17.91 12.33
CA GLN A 21 11.25 -16.47 12.53
C GLN A 21 10.16 -15.79 11.71
N PRO A 22 9.64 -14.64 12.16
CA PRO A 22 8.71 -13.87 11.37
C PRO A 22 9.41 -13.21 10.19
N ALA A 23 8.76 -13.22 9.03
CA ALA A 23 9.17 -12.39 7.91
C ALA A 23 8.88 -10.93 8.23
N SER A 24 9.70 -10.00 7.74
CA SER A 24 9.34 -8.59 7.77
C SER A 24 8.09 -8.39 6.92
N ALA A 25 7.19 -7.52 7.38
CA ALA A 25 5.97 -7.23 6.68
C ALA A 25 5.64 -5.73 6.71
N LYS A 26 4.97 -5.29 5.66
CA LYS A 26 4.41 -3.96 5.54
C LYS A 26 2.90 -4.03 5.39
N TRP A 27 2.19 -3.02 5.87
CA TRP A 27 0.73 -2.97 5.72
C TRP A 27 0.23 -1.53 5.54
N TYR A 28 -0.92 -1.41 4.90
CA TYR A 28 -1.67 -0.16 4.77
C TYR A 28 -3.15 -0.49 4.56
N ASP A 29 -4.04 0.48 4.76
CA ASP A 29 -5.46 0.29 4.50
C ASP A 29 -6.02 1.28 3.47
N ARG A 30 -7.24 0.96 3.05
CA ARG A 30 -8.14 1.70 2.17
C ARG A 30 -9.55 1.58 2.75
N ARG A 31 -10.50 2.31 2.17
CA ARG A 31 -11.90 2.31 2.60
C ARG A 31 -12.47 0.93 2.91
N ASP A 32 -12.26 -0.03 2.02
CA ASP A 32 -12.86 -1.36 2.14
C ASP A 32 -11.83 -2.48 2.36
N TYR A 33 -10.54 -2.17 2.30
CA TYR A 33 -9.49 -3.18 2.19
C TYR A 33 -8.29 -2.87 3.08
N VAL A 34 -7.60 -3.91 3.51
CA VAL A 34 -6.30 -3.83 4.17
C VAL A 34 -5.31 -4.69 3.38
N PHE A 35 -4.14 -4.14 3.11
CA PHE A 35 -3.08 -4.79 2.37
C PHE A 35 -1.95 -5.15 3.33
N THR A 36 -1.39 -6.35 3.19
CA THR A 36 -0.23 -6.82 3.92
C THR A 36 0.75 -7.50 2.97
N GLU A 37 1.99 -7.05 2.97
CA GLU A 37 3.07 -7.59 2.16
C GLU A 37 4.08 -8.28 3.07
N PHE A 38 4.39 -9.56 2.82
CA PHE A 38 5.44 -10.29 3.52
C PHE A 38 6.70 -10.33 2.65
N CYS A 39 7.78 -9.68 3.10
CA CYS A 39 9.00 -9.55 2.31
C CYS A 39 9.89 -10.80 2.51
N VAL A 40 9.70 -11.80 1.66
CA VAL A 40 10.53 -13.01 1.61
C VAL A 40 11.04 -13.23 0.19
N GLU A 41 12.35 -13.10 -0.01
CA GLU A 41 13.01 -13.41 -1.28
C GLU A 41 13.00 -14.92 -1.54
N ASP A 42 12.83 -15.32 -2.81
CA ASP A 42 12.82 -16.71 -3.26
C ASP A 42 11.93 -17.64 -2.41
N SER A 43 10.72 -17.15 -2.08
CA SER A 43 9.77 -17.88 -1.26
C SER A 43 9.22 -19.12 -1.98
N LYS A 44 9.13 -20.23 -1.26
CA LYS A 44 8.53 -21.50 -1.68
C LYS A 44 7.50 -21.95 -0.65
N ASP A 45 6.58 -22.83 -1.06
CA ASP A 45 5.55 -23.40 -0.19
C ASP A 45 4.78 -22.34 0.61
N VAL A 46 4.40 -21.25 -0.08
CA VAL A 46 3.66 -20.15 0.52
C VAL A 46 2.28 -20.64 0.93
N ASN A 47 1.98 -20.53 2.22
CA ASN A 47 0.70 -20.86 2.81
C ASN A 47 0.18 -19.63 3.57
N VAL A 48 -1.02 -19.21 3.20
CA VAL A 48 -1.74 -18.12 3.86
C VAL A 48 -3.08 -18.64 4.30
N ASN A 49 -3.36 -18.52 5.60
CA ASN A 49 -4.63 -18.86 6.21
C ASN A 49 -5.31 -17.59 6.70
N PHE A 50 -6.51 -17.35 6.18
CA PHE A 50 -7.38 -16.25 6.58
C PHE A 50 -8.46 -16.80 7.51
N GLU A 51 -8.49 -16.28 8.73
CA GLU A 51 -9.60 -16.44 9.66
C GLU A 51 -10.29 -15.09 9.84
N LYS A 52 -11.55 -15.11 10.30
CA LYS A 52 -12.33 -13.89 10.50
C LYS A 52 -11.61 -12.82 11.33
N SER A 53 -10.73 -13.21 12.26
CA SER A 53 -10.01 -12.30 13.16
C SER A 53 -8.51 -12.57 13.24
N LYS A 54 -7.96 -13.40 12.35
CA LYS A 54 -6.55 -13.80 12.40
C LYS A 54 -6.01 -14.04 10.99
N LEU A 55 -4.79 -13.56 10.75
CA LEU A 55 -4.02 -13.83 9.55
C LEU A 55 -2.79 -14.66 9.93
N LYS A 56 -2.58 -15.77 9.23
CA LYS A 56 -1.39 -16.61 9.39
C LYS A 56 -0.70 -16.81 8.06
N PHE A 57 0.57 -16.45 8.00
CA PHE A 57 1.42 -16.61 6.83
C PHE A 57 2.60 -17.51 7.19
N SER A 58 2.93 -18.44 6.31
CA SER A 58 4.15 -19.23 6.40
C SER A 58 4.71 -19.55 5.03
N CYS A 59 6.03 -19.60 4.91
CA CYS A 59 6.70 -20.04 3.71
C CYS A 59 8.09 -20.59 4.03
N LEU A 60 8.71 -21.21 3.03
CA LEU A 60 10.13 -21.55 3.02
C LEU A 60 10.89 -20.51 2.20
N ARG A 61 12.09 -20.17 2.62
CA ARG A 61 13.03 -19.38 1.81
C ARG A 61 14.07 -20.28 1.17
N GLY A 62 14.41 -20.00 -0.09
CA GLY A 62 15.63 -20.48 -0.73
C GLY A 62 15.76 -22.00 -0.86
N SER A 63 17.01 -22.48 -0.82
CA SER A 63 17.38 -23.90 -0.81
C SER A 63 17.73 -24.41 0.59
N ASP A 64 17.93 -23.50 1.54
CA ASP A 64 18.16 -23.76 2.95
C ASP A 64 16.87 -24.13 3.71
N ASN A 65 15.70 -23.99 3.05
CA ASN A 65 14.38 -24.30 3.60
C ASN A 65 14.13 -23.60 4.95
N PHE A 66 14.63 -22.38 5.07
CA PHE A 66 14.39 -21.58 6.27
C PHE A 66 12.90 -21.25 6.39
N LYS A 67 12.32 -21.51 7.56
CA LYS A 67 10.88 -21.40 7.78
C LYS A 67 10.51 -20.02 8.32
N TYR A 68 9.68 -19.31 7.57
CA TYR A 68 9.01 -18.11 8.05
C TYR A 68 7.62 -18.45 8.60
N LEU A 69 7.26 -17.82 9.72
CA LEU A 69 5.91 -17.87 10.28
C LEU A 69 5.54 -16.51 10.87
N ASN A 70 4.43 -15.96 10.40
CA ASN A 70 3.83 -14.74 10.91
C ASN A 70 2.39 -15.03 11.33
N GLU A 71 2.04 -14.62 12.54
CA GLU A 71 0.67 -14.68 13.05
C GLU A 71 0.25 -13.29 13.52
N VAL A 72 -0.93 -12.85 13.07
CA VAL A 72 -1.50 -11.53 13.38
C VAL A 72 -2.94 -11.72 13.86
N ASP A 73 -3.22 -11.32 15.09
CA ASP A 73 -4.60 -11.11 15.54
C ASP A 73 -5.08 -9.74 15.01
N LEU A 74 -6.04 -9.77 14.10
CA LEU A 74 -6.50 -8.60 13.35
C LEU A 74 -7.28 -7.63 14.25
N PHE A 75 -7.13 -6.33 13.98
CA PHE A 75 -7.80 -5.26 14.73
C PHE A 75 -9.32 -5.38 14.64
N HIS A 76 -9.84 -5.58 13.44
CA HIS A 76 -11.24 -5.91 13.19
C HIS A 76 -11.38 -7.15 12.31
N SER A 77 -12.62 -7.62 12.15
CA SER A 77 -12.88 -8.80 11.36
C SER A 77 -12.73 -8.55 9.86
N ILE A 78 -12.37 -9.60 9.12
CA ILE A 78 -12.27 -9.60 7.66
C ILE A 78 -13.21 -10.65 7.05
N ASP A 79 -13.45 -10.59 5.75
CA ASP A 79 -14.05 -11.70 4.99
C ASP A 79 -12.95 -12.63 4.42
N PRO A 80 -12.81 -13.87 4.94
CA PRO A 80 -11.80 -14.80 4.45
C PRO A 80 -12.02 -15.25 3.00
N ASN A 81 -13.26 -15.27 2.51
CA ASN A 81 -13.58 -15.86 1.20
C ASN A 81 -13.13 -14.96 0.04
N ASP A 82 -13.05 -13.65 0.27
CA ASP A 82 -12.63 -12.67 -0.74
C ASP A 82 -11.16 -12.24 -0.57
N SER A 83 -10.43 -12.87 0.34
CA SER A 83 -9.02 -12.55 0.63
C SER A 83 -8.05 -13.34 -0.28
N LYS A 84 -7.01 -12.68 -0.82
CA LYS A 84 -6.04 -13.28 -1.80
C LYS A 84 -4.59 -13.04 -1.37
N SER A 85 -3.63 -13.88 -1.80
CA SER A 85 -2.33 -14.06 -1.11
C SER A 85 -1.06 -13.45 -1.74
N ILE A 86 -1.00 -13.17 -3.06
CA ILE A 86 0.26 -12.77 -3.73
C ILE A 86 0.78 -11.40 -3.21
N VAL A 87 -0.15 -10.57 -2.74
CA VAL A 87 -0.02 -9.57 -1.68
C VAL A 87 -1.22 -9.87 -0.80
N CYS A 88 -1.05 -10.09 0.50
CA CYS A 88 -2.18 -10.48 1.35
C CYS A 88 -3.19 -9.34 1.37
N TYR A 89 -4.31 -9.57 0.71
CA TYR A 89 -5.42 -8.66 0.60
C TYR A 89 -6.50 -9.11 1.56
N LEU A 90 -6.91 -8.22 2.46
CA LEU A 90 -7.91 -8.47 3.47
C LEU A 90 -9.11 -7.56 3.20
N GLN A 91 -10.27 -8.15 2.90
CA GLN A 91 -11.54 -7.42 2.83
C GLN A 91 -11.98 -7.07 4.25
N LYS A 92 -12.15 -5.78 4.56
CA LYS A 92 -12.69 -5.35 5.86
C LYS A 92 -14.10 -5.91 6.03
N GLY A 93 -14.43 -6.37 7.23
CA GLY A 93 -15.76 -6.87 7.56
C GLY A 93 -16.84 -5.78 7.61
N GLU A 94 -16.43 -4.51 7.66
CA GLU A 94 -17.29 -3.34 7.59
C GLU A 94 -16.66 -2.30 6.66
N SER A 95 -17.41 -1.87 5.64
CA SER A 95 -16.99 -0.85 4.67
C SER A 95 -16.84 0.51 5.35
N GLY A 96 -15.78 1.25 5.01
CA GLY A 96 -15.51 2.58 5.57
C GLY A 96 -14.96 2.57 6.99
N GLN A 97 -14.64 1.40 7.55
CA GLN A 97 -14.10 1.31 8.90
C GLN A 97 -12.62 1.69 8.93
N SER A 98 -12.26 2.70 9.73
CA SER A 98 -10.86 3.11 9.96
C SER A 98 -10.08 2.09 10.78
N TRP A 99 -8.84 1.79 10.36
CA TRP A 99 -7.93 0.91 11.09
C TRP A 99 -6.71 1.69 11.59
N PRO A 100 -6.67 2.13 12.86
CA PRO A 100 -5.50 2.84 13.41
C PRO A 100 -4.28 1.93 13.57
N ARG A 101 -4.45 0.61 13.45
CA ARG A 101 -3.41 -0.42 13.47
C ARG A 101 -3.94 -1.74 12.87
N LEU A 102 -3.05 -2.59 12.36
CA LEU A 102 -3.41 -3.92 11.88
C LEU A 102 -3.78 -4.89 13.02
N THR A 103 -3.18 -4.73 14.20
CA THR A 103 -3.27 -5.68 15.32
C THR A 103 -4.32 -5.29 16.36
N LYS A 104 -4.99 -6.29 16.97
CA LYS A 104 -5.93 -6.04 18.07
C LYS A 104 -5.24 -5.46 19.30
N GLY A 105 -4.11 -6.05 19.71
CA GLY A 105 -3.31 -5.60 20.84
C GLY A 105 -2.56 -4.29 20.58
N ARG A 106 -2.07 -3.65 21.64
CA ARG A 106 -1.18 -2.47 21.53
C ARG A 106 0.31 -2.84 21.46
N ALA A 107 0.65 -4.11 21.67
CA ALA A 107 2.03 -4.58 21.58
C ALA A 107 2.53 -4.46 20.14
N LYS A 108 3.68 -3.80 19.96
CA LYS A 108 4.31 -3.62 18.66
C LYS A 108 4.98 -4.92 18.23
N LEU A 109 4.62 -5.41 17.05
CA LEU A 109 5.35 -6.48 16.37
C LEU A 109 6.58 -5.87 15.70
N ASN A 110 7.78 -6.28 16.09
CA ASN A 110 9.04 -5.73 15.58
C ASN A 110 9.25 -5.96 14.08
N TRP A 111 8.56 -6.94 13.52
CA TRP A 111 8.60 -7.32 12.11
C TRP A 111 7.51 -6.66 11.25
N LEU A 112 6.55 -5.94 11.84
CA LEU A 112 5.44 -5.30 11.12
C LEU A 112 5.60 -3.77 11.10
N SER A 113 5.47 -3.17 9.92
CA SER A 113 5.59 -1.72 9.72
C SER A 113 4.53 -1.18 8.77
N VAL A 114 4.25 0.12 8.83
CA VAL A 114 3.32 0.78 7.89
C VAL A 114 4.02 0.97 6.54
N ASP A 115 3.30 0.72 5.45
CA ASP A 115 3.78 1.03 4.10
C ASP A 115 3.50 2.48 3.72
N PHE A 116 4.43 3.38 4.02
CA PHE A 116 4.29 4.80 3.72
C PHE A 116 4.26 5.12 2.22
N ASN A 117 4.75 4.23 1.35
CA ASN A 117 4.72 4.46 -0.10
C ASN A 117 3.29 4.34 -0.64
N ASN A 118 2.50 3.44 -0.07
CA ASN A 118 1.13 3.18 -0.48
C ASN A 118 0.09 3.78 0.46
N TRP A 119 0.45 4.24 1.66
CA TRP A 119 -0.51 4.82 2.60
C TRP A 119 -1.17 6.10 2.04
N LYS A 120 -2.47 6.26 2.29
CA LYS A 120 -3.27 7.43 1.91
C LYS A 120 -4.25 7.74 3.03
N ASP A 121 -4.52 9.02 3.26
CA ASP A 121 -5.57 9.47 4.17
C ASP A 121 -6.93 9.44 3.45
N TRP A 122 -7.48 8.24 3.29
CA TRP A 122 -8.68 8.00 2.50
C TRP A 122 -9.99 8.41 3.22
N GLU A 123 -9.91 8.80 4.49
CA GLU A 123 -11.05 9.32 5.25
C GLU A 123 -11.37 10.77 4.89
N ASP A 124 -10.33 11.55 4.52
CA ASP A 124 -10.43 12.97 4.15
C ASP A 124 -10.51 13.20 2.62
N ASP A 125 -10.54 12.12 1.81
CA ASP A 125 -10.91 12.18 0.39
C ASP A 125 -12.42 12.50 0.27
N SER A 126 -12.77 13.73 0.64
CA SER A 126 -13.97 14.41 0.18
C SER A 126 -13.82 14.64 -1.32
N ASP A 127 -14.90 14.48 -2.10
CA ASP A 127 -14.97 14.56 -3.56
C ASP A 127 -14.56 15.93 -4.19
N GLU A 128 -13.64 16.71 -3.60
CA GLU A 128 -13.23 18.03 -4.12
C GLU A 128 -12.46 17.94 -5.46
N ASP A 129 -11.85 16.81 -5.80
CA ASP A 129 -11.20 16.61 -7.10
C ASP A 129 -12.18 16.34 -8.26
N ARG A 130 -13.46 16.07 -7.98
CA ARG A 130 -14.51 15.98 -9.02
C ARG A 130 -15.11 17.35 -9.35
N SER A 131 -14.97 18.32 -8.46
CA SER A 131 -15.54 19.67 -8.60
C SER A 131 -14.82 20.54 -9.62
N ASN A 132 -13.54 20.28 -9.94
CA ASN A 132 -12.76 21.20 -10.76
C ASN A 132 -13.11 21.12 -12.25
N PHE A 133 -13.49 19.94 -12.75
CA PHE A 133 -13.94 19.75 -14.14
C PHE A 133 -15.34 20.31 -14.37
N ASP A 134 -16.26 20.12 -13.42
CA ASP A 134 -17.62 20.65 -13.51
C ASP A 134 -17.65 22.18 -13.42
N ARG A 135 -16.84 22.77 -12.53
CA ARG A 135 -16.69 24.23 -12.41
C ARG A 135 -16.05 24.87 -13.65
N PHE A 136 -15.10 24.20 -14.29
CA PHE A 136 -14.51 24.64 -15.55
C PHE A 136 -15.50 24.55 -16.72
N SER A 137 -16.31 23.49 -16.76
CA SER A 137 -17.34 23.28 -17.79
C SER A 137 -18.51 24.27 -17.67
N GLU A 138 -18.91 24.62 -16.45
CA GLU A 138 -19.92 25.64 -16.18
C GLU A 138 -19.45 27.04 -16.60
N MET A 139 -18.16 27.35 -16.43
CA MET A 139 -17.57 28.62 -16.86
C MET A 139 -17.46 28.75 -18.40
N MET A 140 -17.26 27.64 -19.12
CA MET A 140 -17.25 27.60 -20.59
C MET A 140 -18.67 27.68 -21.19
N ASN A 141 -19.66 27.06 -20.54
CA ASN A 141 -21.06 27.09 -21.02
C ASN A 141 -21.70 28.47 -20.90
N ASN A 142 -21.26 29.32 -19.96
CA ASN A 142 -21.77 30.68 -19.79
C ASN A 142 -21.15 31.72 -20.75
N MET A 143 -20.18 31.34 -21.58
CA MET A 143 -19.47 32.26 -22.48
C MET A 143 -19.79 32.04 -23.97
N GLY A 144 -20.64 31.06 -24.31
CA GLY A 144 -20.76 30.51 -25.67
C GLY A 144 -22.14 30.56 -26.32
N GLY A 145 -23.08 31.37 -25.82
CA GLY A 145 -24.42 31.43 -26.40
C GLY A 145 -25.01 32.82 -26.41
N ASP A 146 -24.84 33.54 -27.53
CA ASP A 146 -25.83 34.47 -28.06
C ASP A 146 -25.56 34.65 -29.57
N GLU A 147 -26.40 34.01 -30.37
CA GLU A 147 -26.44 34.07 -31.83
C GLU A 147 -27.46 35.14 -32.27
N ASP A 148 -27.05 35.99 -33.19
CA ASP A 148 -27.84 36.68 -34.24
C ASP A 148 -28.77 37.87 -33.89
N ALA A 149 -28.31 39.08 -34.26
CA ALA A 149 -29.17 40.13 -34.83
C ALA A 149 -28.38 41.13 -35.70
N ASP A 150 -28.66 41.08 -37.01
CA ASP A 150 -28.59 42.13 -38.05
C ASP A 150 -27.31 42.97 -38.28
N SER A 151 -26.82 42.94 -39.52
CA SER A 151 -25.89 43.91 -40.14
C SER A 151 -26.63 45.22 -40.48
N PRO A 152 -25.99 46.43 -40.47
CA PRO A 152 -25.02 46.77 -41.54
C PRO A 152 -23.90 47.78 -41.18
N GLU A 153 -22.91 47.88 -42.10
CA GLU A 153 -22.00 49.01 -42.39
C GLU A 153 -21.07 49.55 -41.29
N ALA A 154 -19.75 49.39 -41.48
CA ALA A 154 -18.78 50.50 -41.58
C ALA A 154 -17.32 49.99 -41.57
N ASP A 155 -16.62 50.33 -42.65
CA ASP A 155 -15.22 50.80 -42.68
C ASP A 155 -14.11 50.04 -41.94
N GLY A 156 -13.28 49.36 -42.74
CA GLY A 156 -11.95 49.90 -43.04
C GLY A 156 -10.86 49.80 -41.97
N ALA A 157 -9.93 48.87 -42.21
CA ALA A 157 -8.49 48.96 -41.93
C ALA A 157 -8.01 49.10 -40.47
N GLY A 158 -7.38 48.03 -39.97
CA GLY A 158 -6.23 48.09 -39.05
C GLY A 158 -5.28 46.98 -39.49
N ASP A 159 -4.13 47.21 -40.12
CA ASP A 159 -3.00 48.08 -39.80
C ASP A 159 -2.28 47.71 -38.48
N ASP A 160 -1.12 47.07 -38.70
CA ASP A 160 0.13 47.19 -37.96
C ASP A 160 0.32 46.62 -36.54
N SER A 161 0.92 45.42 -36.54
CA SER A 161 2.32 45.14 -36.11
C SER A 161 2.72 45.13 -34.62
N GLN A 162 3.80 44.34 -34.39
CA GLN A 162 4.70 44.20 -33.21
C GLN A 162 4.27 43.12 -32.21
N ASP A 163 4.87 41.92 -32.13
CA ASP A 163 6.28 41.47 -32.08
C ASP A 163 7.09 42.12 -30.95
N SER A 164 7.20 41.39 -29.82
CA SER A 164 8.15 41.54 -28.70
C SER A 164 7.63 40.67 -27.53
N ASP A 165 8.42 39.95 -26.75
CA ASP A 165 9.85 39.65 -26.75
C ASP A 165 10.02 38.45 -25.78
N ASP A 166 11.09 37.72 -26.03
CA ASP A 166 11.60 36.51 -25.41
C ASP A 166 12.07 36.74 -23.96
N GLU A 167 11.47 36.08 -22.97
CA GLU A 167 12.02 35.99 -21.60
C GLU A 167 12.08 34.51 -21.15
N LYS A 168 13.25 33.95 -21.48
CA LYS A 168 13.87 32.67 -21.13
C LYS A 168 13.65 32.16 -19.69
N MET A 169 13.29 30.88 -19.59
CA MET A 169 13.14 30.13 -18.33
C MET A 169 14.47 30.00 -17.55
N PRO A 170 14.45 30.10 -16.19
CA PRO A 170 15.62 29.77 -15.37
C PRO A 170 15.68 28.28 -15.03
N ASP A 171 16.76 27.61 -15.46
CA ASP A 171 17.15 26.28 -14.97
C ASP A 171 17.59 26.36 -13.51
N ARG A 172 17.10 25.45 -12.67
CA ARG A 172 17.54 25.27 -11.28
C ARG A 172 18.30 23.95 -11.15
N GLU A 173 19.56 24.05 -10.75
CA GLU A 173 20.41 22.96 -10.24
C GLU A 173 19.81 22.26 -9.00
#